data_AF-A0A821PZ32-F1
#
_entry.id   AF-A0A821PZ32-F1
#
_cell.length_a   1.000
_cell.length_b   1.000
_cell.length_c   1.000
_cell.angle_alpha   90.00
_cell.angle_beta   90.00
_cell.angle_gamma   90.00
#
_symmetry.space_group_name_H-M   'P 1'
#
loop_
_entity.id
_entity.type
_entity.pdbx_description
1 polymer ?
#
loop_
_entity_poly.entity_id
_entity_poly.type
_entity_poly.pdbx_seq_one_letter_code
_entity_poly.pdbx_strand_id
1 'polypeptide(L)'
;MKSITNAAEKNIPKLKQRKKSFDPPWWNKEIEALKKDMVRKKKRISYAAPRRRECVITAYLEAKKIYEEEIERAQKEGWKKLCTKQEGESLWDRIYKIIRKAEGIREDTTLIEKGISLNSEESVQLLAQKFFPPDNCEMDDDIHQKMRKTVEEMTSSLQGSSADEVPITMAELISTARSFNPRKAPGGRWTHCGYLLRSYHGEPGGSPGHLQ
;
A
#
# COMPACT_ATOMS: atom_id res chain seq x y z
N MET A 1 21.31 12.10 -53.47
CA MET A 1 20.25 11.42 -52.67
C MET A 1 20.45 11.45 -51.15
N LYS A 2 21.62 11.81 -50.59
CA LYS A 2 21.85 11.85 -49.12
C LYS A 2 21.27 13.08 -48.39
N SER A 3 20.82 14.11 -49.13
CA SER A 3 20.29 15.34 -48.53
C SER A 3 18.88 15.18 -47.97
N ILE A 4 18.04 14.40 -48.64
CA ILE A 4 16.63 14.21 -48.28
C ILE A 4 16.53 13.30 -47.05
N THR A 5 17.34 12.24 -46.97
CA THR A 5 17.40 11.35 -45.80
C THR A 5 17.84 12.10 -44.54
N ASN A 6 18.83 12.99 -44.66
CA ASN A 6 19.33 13.79 -43.54
C ASN A 6 18.32 14.85 -43.07
N ALA A 7 17.58 15.47 -43.99
CA ALA A 7 16.48 16.38 -43.64
C ALA A 7 15.31 15.66 -42.96
N ALA A 8 15.00 14.44 -43.41
CA ALA A 8 13.94 13.60 -42.83
C ALA A 8 14.29 13.15 -41.40
N GLU A 9 15.52 12.69 -41.14
CA GLU A 9 15.93 12.24 -39.81
C GLU A 9 15.97 13.35 -38.75
N LYS A 10 16.22 14.60 -39.17
CA LYS A 10 16.22 15.77 -38.29
C LYS A 10 14.83 16.30 -37.96
N ASN A 11 13.90 16.24 -38.91
CA ASN A 11 12.58 16.86 -38.77
C ASN A 11 11.46 15.88 -38.42
N ILE A 12 11.62 14.58 -38.67
CA ILE A 12 10.62 13.59 -38.28
C ILE A 12 10.84 13.24 -36.81
N PRO A 13 9.89 13.56 -35.90
CA PRO A 13 10.00 13.16 -34.51
C PRO A 13 10.02 11.64 -34.44
N LYS A 14 11.16 11.09 -33.97
CA LYS A 14 11.32 9.65 -33.80
C LYS A 14 10.34 9.21 -32.72
N LEU A 15 9.39 8.35 -33.08
CA LEU A 15 8.54 7.69 -32.11
C LEU A 15 9.46 6.97 -31.13
N LYS A 16 9.45 7.37 -29.85
CA LYS A 16 10.24 6.69 -28.81
C LYS A 16 9.93 5.20 -28.95
N GLN A 17 10.97 4.38 -29.16
CA GLN A 17 10.78 2.94 -29.17
C GLN A 17 10.07 2.59 -27.86
N ARG A 18 8.88 2.00 -27.97
CA ARG A 18 8.19 1.45 -26.81
C ARG A 18 9.21 0.54 -26.14
N LYS A 19 9.60 0.87 -24.91
CA LYS A 19 10.43 -0.01 -24.08
C LYS A 19 9.77 -1.38 -24.18
N LYS A 20 10.54 -2.42 -24.52
CA LYS A 20 10.03 -3.79 -24.60
C LYS A 20 9.17 -4.02 -23.36
N SER A 21 7.96 -4.56 -23.55
CA SER A 21 7.09 -4.90 -22.43
C SER A 21 7.91 -5.67 -21.42
N PHE A 22 7.73 -5.36 -20.14
CA PHE A 22 8.31 -6.16 -19.09
C PHE A 22 7.72 -7.57 -19.22
N ASP A 23 8.46 -8.46 -19.86
CA ASP A 23 8.10 -9.85 -19.91
C ASP A 23 8.27 -10.39 -18.48
N PRO A 24 7.21 -10.94 -17.87
CA PRO A 24 7.30 -11.46 -16.51
C PRO A 24 8.45 -12.47 -16.38
N PRO A 25 9.05 -12.62 -15.20
CA PRO A 25 10.21 -13.51 -14.99
C PRO A 25 9.91 -14.99 -15.28
N TRP A 26 8.63 -15.37 -15.35
CA TRP A 26 8.17 -16.71 -15.72
C TRP A 26 7.89 -16.88 -17.22
N TRP A 27 8.02 -15.82 -18.02
CA TRP A 27 7.78 -15.87 -19.46
C TRP A 27 9.01 -16.44 -20.18
N ASN A 28 8.83 -17.51 -20.96
CA ASN A 28 9.90 -18.17 -21.70
C ASN A 28 9.52 -18.32 -23.19
N LYS A 29 10.50 -18.71 -24.02
CA LYS A 29 10.29 -18.90 -25.47
C LYS A 29 9.36 -20.08 -25.78
N GLU A 30 9.26 -21.05 -24.88
CA GLU A 30 8.42 -22.26 -25.04
C GLU A 30 6.94 -21.90 -24.92
N ILE A 31 6.55 -21.14 -23.90
CA ILE A 31 5.21 -20.57 -23.72
C ILE A 31 4.86 -19.66 -24.89
N GLU A 32 5.82 -18.89 -25.40
CA GLU A 32 5.60 -18.05 -26.58
C GLU A 32 5.31 -18.90 -27.84
N ALA A 33 6.01 -20.03 -28.01
CA ALA A 33 5.77 -20.97 -29.09
C ALA A 33 4.39 -21.64 -28.96
N LEU A 34 4.01 -22.08 -27.75
CA LEU A 34 2.69 -22.64 -27.45
C LEU A 34 1.57 -21.63 -27.75
N LYS A 35 1.75 -20.37 -27.33
CA LYS A 35 0.83 -19.27 -27.64
C LYS A 35 0.66 -19.09 -29.15
N LYS A 36 1.76 -19.10 -29.90
CA LYS A 36 1.75 -18.98 -31.38
C LYS A 36 1.00 -20.14 -32.01
N ASP A 37 1.22 -21.37 -31.55
CA ASP A 37 0.53 -22.55 -32.07
C ASP A 37 -0.97 -22.54 -31.74
N MET A 38 -1.35 -22.18 -30.50
CA MET A 38 -2.74 -22.00 -30.09
C MET A 38 -3.44 -20.94 -30.95
N VAL A 39 -2.82 -19.76 -31.15
CA VAL A 39 -3.37 -18.68 -32.00
C VAL A 39 -3.50 -19.14 -33.46
N ARG A 40 -2.52 -19.89 -33.97
CA ARG A 40 -2.56 -20.47 -35.32
C ARG A 40 -3.75 -21.42 -35.48
N LYS A 41 -3.97 -22.32 -34.52
CA LYS A 41 -5.11 -23.26 -34.51
C LYS A 41 -6.45 -22.55 -34.36
N LYS A 42 -6.52 -21.53 -33.50
CA LYS A 42 -7.71 -20.66 -33.35
C LYS A 42 -8.08 -20.01 -34.69
N LYS A 43 -7.11 -19.44 -35.40
CA LYS A 43 -7.35 -18.84 -36.73
C LYS A 43 -7.89 -19.84 -37.74
N ARG A 44 -7.45 -21.11 -37.70
CA ARG A 44 -7.95 -22.15 -38.62
C ARG A 44 -9.44 -22.44 -38.46
N ILE A 45 -10.01 -22.24 -37.26
CA ILE A 45 -11.45 -22.46 -37.02
C ILE A 45 -12.29 -21.57 -37.94
N SER A 46 -11.88 -20.32 -38.15
CA SER A 46 -12.60 -19.35 -39.00
C SER A 46 -12.63 -19.75 -40.48
N TYR A 47 -11.63 -20.50 -40.96
CA TYR A 47 -11.51 -20.92 -42.37
C TYR A 47 -11.90 -22.39 -42.59
N ALA A 48 -12.33 -23.11 -41.56
CA ALA A 48 -12.62 -24.53 -41.65
C ALA A 48 -14.00 -24.78 -42.28
N ALA A 49 -14.05 -25.69 -43.26
CA ALA A 49 -15.31 -26.19 -43.80
C ALA A 49 -16.13 -26.90 -42.69
N PRO A 50 -17.48 -26.85 -42.72
CA PRO A 50 -18.33 -27.40 -41.65
C PRO A 50 -18.00 -28.84 -41.25
N ARG A 51 -17.73 -29.71 -42.23
CA ARG A 51 -17.37 -31.12 -42.02
C ARG A 51 -16.06 -31.35 -41.26
N ARG A 52 -15.10 -30.42 -41.33
CA ARG A 52 -13.78 -30.53 -40.66
C ARG A 52 -13.67 -29.65 -39.43
N ARG A 53 -14.70 -28.83 -39.17
CA ARG A 53 -14.68 -27.80 -38.13
C ARG A 53 -14.53 -28.41 -36.73
N GLU A 54 -15.17 -29.55 -36.47
CA GLU A 54 -15.09 -30.25 -35.19
C GLU A 54 -13.65 -30.69 -34.86
N CYS A 55 -12.98 -31.38 -35.79
CA CYS A 55 -11.57 -31.77 -35.64
C CYS A 55 -10.62 -30.57 -35.47
N VAL A 56 -10.90 -29.43 -36.12
CA VAL A 56 -10.09 -28.21 -35.96
C VAL A 56 -10.34 -27.55 -34.59
N ILE A 57 -11.57 -27.62 -34.07
CA ILE A 57 -11.92 -27.12 -32.73
C ILE A 57 -11.25 -27.98 -31.66
N THR A 58 -11.32 -29.32 -31.76
CA THR A 58 -10.68 -30.21 -30.77
C THR A 58 -9.18 -29.97 -30.70
N ALA A 59 -8.51 -29.87 -31.84
CA ALA A 59 -7.07 -29.56 -31.90
C ALA A 59 -6.71 -28.20 -31.27
N TYR A 60 -7.60 -27.19 -31.39
CA TYR A 60 -7.43 -25.91 -30.71
C TYR A 60 -7.62 -26.03 -29.20
N LEU A 61 -8.65 -26.75 -28.74
CA LEU A 61 -8.92 -26.94 -27.31
C LEU A 61 -7.78 -27.68 -26.61
N GLU A 62 -7.21 -28.71 -27.25
CA GLU A 62 -6.01 -29.40 -26.77
C GLU A 62 -4.82 -28.44 -26.65
N ALA A 63 -4.55 -27.65 -27.70
CA ALA A 63 -3.46 -26.66 -27.67
C ALA A 63 -3.67 -25.56 -26.63
N LYS A 64 -4.93 -25.16 -26.40
CA LYS A 64 -5.30 -24.20 -25.36
C LYS A 64 -5.03 -24.77 -23.97
N LYS A 65 -5.44 -26.02 -23.73
CA LYS A 65 -5.20 -26.72 -22.47
C LYS A 65 -3.71 -26.81 -22.15
N ILE A 66 -2.89 -27.27 -23.09
CA ILE A 66 -1.43 -27.36 -22.92
C ILE A 66 -0.82 -25.99 -22.61
N TYR A 67 -1.24 -24.94 -23.33
CA TYR A 67 -0.77 -23.58 -23.07
C TYR A 67 -1.18 -23.07 -21.67
N GLU A 68 -2.41 -23.32 -21.24
CA GLU A 68 -2.91 -22.91 -19.93
C GLU A 68 -2.18 -23.63 -18.79
N GLU A 69 -2.03 -24.95 -18.89
CA GLU A 69 -1.27 -25.76 -17.92
C GLU A 69 0.18 -25.30 -17.80
N GLU A 70 0.83 -25.03 -18.93
CA GLU A 70 2.23 -24.59 -18.97
C GLU A 70 2.39 -23.17 -18.39
N ILE A 71 1.44 -22.27 -18.65
CA ILE A 71 1.42 -20.94 -18.02
C ILE A 71 1.26 -21.04 -16.51
N GLU A 72 0.30 -21.84 -16.03
CA GLU A 72 0.09 -21.98 -14.59
C GLU A 72 1.34 -22.55 -13.91
N ARG A 73 1.96 -23.56 -14.52
CA ARG A 73 3.20 -24.17 -14.03
C ARG A 73 4.32 -23.14 -13.97
N ALA A 74 4.57 -22.43 -15.08
CA ALA A 74 5.61 -21.43 -15.16
C ALA A 74 5.38 -20.26 -14.18
N GLN A 75 4.14 -19.81 -14.02
CA GLN A 75 3.78 -18.81 -13.01
C GLN A 75 4.10 -19.29 -11.60
N LYS A 76 3.64 -20.50 -11.22
CA LYS A 76 3.90 -21.09 -9.90
C LYS A 76 5.40 -21.25 -9.64
N GLU A 77 6.15 -21.76 -10.60
CA GLU A 77 7.61 -21.90 -10.51
C GLU A 77 8.32 -20.55 -10.41
N GLY A 78 7.89 -19.57 -11.21
CA GLY A 78 8.42 -18.21 -11.19
C GLY A 78 8.18 -17.52 -9.85
N TRP A 79 6.97 -17.65 -9.30
CA TRP A 79 6.63 -17.16 -7.96
C TRP A 79 7.45 -17.86 -6.88
N LYS A 80 7.59 -19.19 -6.95
CA LYS A 80 8.43 -19.95 -6.01
C LYS A 80 9.89 -19.49 -6.07
N LYS A 81 10.45 -19.31 -7.26
CA LYS A 81 11.82 -18.78 -7.47
C LYS A 81 11.95 -17.34 -6.97
N LEU A 82 10.91 -16.52 -7.12
CA LEU A 82 10.89 -15.15 -6.61
C LEU A 82 10.96 -15.13 -5.07
N CYS A 83 10.12 -15.94 -4.41
CA CYS A 83 10.02 -16.00 -2.96
C CYS A 83 11.21 -16.71 -2.28
N THR A 84 11.89 -17.63 -2.98
CA THR A 84 13.03 -18.38 -2.42
C THR A 84 14.39 -17.70 -2.60
N LYS A 85 14.47 -16.65 -3.43
CA LYS A 85 15.70 -15.88 -3.60
C LYS A 85 15.91 -14.97 -2.38
N GLN A 86 16.68 -15.44 -1.39
CA GLN A 86 17.20 -14.62 -0.30
C GLN A 86 18.45 -13.86 -0.79
N GLU A 87 18.23 -12.79 -1.54
CA GLU A 87 19.21 -11.70 -1.63
C GLU A 87 18.83 -10.67 -0.57
N GLY A 88 19.78 -9.87 -0.05
CA GLY A 88 19.59 -8.96 1.09
C GLY A 88 18.53 -7.85 0.94
N GLU A 89 17.68 -7.90 -0.07
CA GLU A 89 16.47 -7.06 -0.23
C GLU A 89 15.27 -7.75 0.43
N SER A 90 14.38 -6.97 1.06
CA SER A 90 13.13 -7.51 1.61
C SER A 90 12.25 -8.07 0.47
N LEU A 91 11.55 -9.18 0.72
CA LEU A 91 10.58 -9.75 -0.23
C LEU A 91 9.58 -8.69 -0.72
N TRP A 92 9.19 -7.78 0.16
CA TRP A 92 8.29 -6.68 -0.13
C TRP A 92 8.87 -5.68 -1.12
N ASP A 93 10.15 -5.32 -1.02
CA ASP A 93 10.82 -4.42 -1.97
C ASP A 93 10.78 -4.98 -3.39
N ARG A 94 10.96 -6.29 -3.51
CA ARG A 94 10.93 -6.99 -4.80
C ARG A 94 9.53 -7.03 -5.40
N ILE A 95 8.51 -7.28 -4.58
CA ILE A 95 7.11 -7.24 -4.98
C ILE A 95 6.75 -5.82 -5.44
N TYR A 96 7.10 -4.79 -4.66
CA TYR A 96 6.84 -3.39 -5.02
C TYR A 96 7.53 -2.99 -6.33
N LYS A 97 8.77 -3.44 -6.59
CA LYS A 97 9.46 -3.22 -7.88
C LYS A 97 8.72 -3.87 -9.04
N ILE A 98 8.16 -5.07 -8.88
CA ILE A 98 7.39 -5.76 -9.92
C ILE A 98 6.07 -5.02 -10.18
N ILE A 99 5.34 -4.66 -9.13
CA ILE A 99 4.06 -3.93 -9.24
C ILE A 99 4.28 -2.57 -9.91
N ARG A 100 5.25 -1.78 -9.44
CA ARG A 100 5.58 -0.47 -10.02
C ARG A 100 5.99 -0.56 -11.50
N LYS A 101 6.66 -1.65 -11.90
CA LYS A 101 7.00 -1.89 -13.31
C LYS A 101 5.80 -2.35 -14.14
N ALA A 102 4.89 -3.15 -13.57
CA ALA A 102 3.74 -3.70 -14.26
C ALA A 102 2.62 -2.67 -14.45
N GLU A 103 2.30 -1.90 -13.41
CA GLU A 103 1.22 -0.92 -13.42
C GLU A 103 1.67 0.47 -13.91
N GLY A 104 2.97 0.66 -14.09
CA GLY A 104 3.56 2.00 -14.21
C GLY A 104 3.56 2.71 -12.87
N ILE A 105 4.30 3.82 -12.79
CA ILE A 105 4.14 4.75 -11.65
C ILE A 105 2.75 5.38 -11.83
N ARG A 106 1.78 4.95 -11.02
CA ARG A 106 0.59 5.75 -10.80
C ARG A 106 1.02 6.87 -9.87
N GLU A 107 0.90 8.11 -10.33
CA GLU A 107 0.97 9.24 -9.40
C GLU A 107 -0.10 9.01 -8.33
N ASP A 108 0.22 9.31 -7.08
CA ASP A 108 -0.73 9.20 -5.98
C ASP A 108 -1.95 10.06 -6.35
N THR A 109 -3.03 9.40 -6.76
CA THR A 109 -4.23 10.09 -7.21
C THR A 109 -4.76 10.89 -6.03
N THR A 110 -4.86 12.20 -6.21
CA THR A 110 -5.45 13.07 -5.21
C THR A 110 -6.90 12.69 -4.92
N LEU A 111 -7.41 13.08 -3.76
CA LEU A 111 -8.75 12.72 -3.31
C LEU A 111 -9.78 13.18 -4.35
N ILE A 112 -10.64 12.27 -4.82
CA ILE A 112 -11.68 12.59 -5.80
C ILE A 112 -12.98 12.87 -5.05
N GLU A 113 -13.50 14.08 -5.14
CA GLU A 113 -14.82 14.45 -4.63
C GLU A 113 -15.74 14.81 -5.80
N LYS A 114 -16.92 14.16 -5.87
CA LYS A 114 -17.93 14.38 -6.93
C LYS A 114 -17.39 14.31 -8.36
N GLY A 115 -16.35 13.49 -8.58
CA GLY A 115 -15.73 13.30 -9.90
C GLY A 115 -14.63 14.31 -10.26
N ILE A 116 -14.26 15.21 -9.36
CA ILE A 116 -13.16 16.17 -9.53
C ILE A 116 -12.00 15.75 -8.63
N SER A 117 -10.79 15.68 -9.20
CA SER A 117 -9.56 15.45 -8.44
C SER A 117 -9.21 16.74 -7.68
N LEU A 118 -9.23 16.69 -6.35
CA LEU A 118 -8.90 17.85 -5.51
C LEU A 118 -7.40 18.09 -5.48
N ASN A 119 -6.96 19.32 -5.20
CA ASN A 119 -5.56 19.58 -4.87
C ASN A 119 -5.21 18.97 -3.50
N SER A 120 -3.91 18.84 -3.18
CA SER A 120 -3.45 18.33 -1.87
C SER A 120 -4.02 19.13 -0.71
N GLU A 121 -4.01 20.46 -0.80
CA GLU A 121 -4.51 21.35 0.26
C GLU A 121 -6.04 21.23 0.44
N GLU A 122 -6.77 21.21 -0.67
CA GLU A 122 -8.23 21.02 -0.69
C GLU A 122 -8.61 19.63 -0.15
N SER A 123 -7.83 18.60 -0.48
CA SER A 123 -8.02 17.24 0.05
C SER A 123 -7.85 17.22 1.57
N VAL A 124 -6.82 17.88 2.09
CA VAL A 124 -6.58 17.98 3.54
C VAL A 124 -7.69 18.76 4.23
N GLN A 125 -8.14 19.89 3.67
CA GLN A 125 -9.24 20.67 4.22
C GLN A 125 -10.56 19.87 4.25
N LEU A 126 -10.87 19.14 3.17
CA LEU A 126 -12.05 18.29 3.12
C LEU A 126 -11.99 17.18 4.17
N LEU A 127 -10.83 16.52 4.31
CA LEU A 127 -10.62 15.50 5.34
C LEU A 127 -10.76 16.10 6.74
N ALA A 128 -10.18 17.28 6.97
CA ALA A 128 -10.27 17.97 8.26
C ALA A 128 -11.73 18.27 8.61
N GLN A 129 -12.49 18.86 7.70
CA GLN A 129 -13.91 19.16 7.92
C GLN A 129 -14.76 17.90 8.14
N LYS A 130 -14.45 16.81 7.44
CA LYS A 130 -15.23 15.57 7.51
C LYS A 130 -14.95 14.77 8.79
N PHE A 131 -13.70 14.71 9.23
CA PHE A 131 -13.30 13.94 10.41
C PHE A 131 -13.33 14.76 11.70
N PHE A 132 -13.18 16.08 11.60
CA PHE A 132 -13.19 17.02 12.73
C PHE A 132 -14.20 18.14 12.44
N PRO A 133 -15.51 17.83 12.44
CA PRO A 133 -16.52 18.87 12.29
C PRO A 133 -16.41 19.89 13.43
N PRO A 134 -16.78 21.16 13.19
CA PRO A 134 -16.81 22.16 14.24
C PRO A 134 -17.74 21.70 15.37
N ASP A 135 -17.26 21.86 16.60
CA ASP A 135 -18.01 21.53 17.81
C ASP A 135 -19.30 22.38 17.88
N ASN A 136 -20.44 21.72 18.02
CA ASN A 136 -21.75 22.38 18.04
C ASN A 136 -22.44 22.20 19.39
N CYS A 137 -22.31 23.21 20.25
CA CYS A 137 -22.90 23.24 21.58
C CYS A 137 -24.43 23.20 21.58
N GLU A 138 -25.10 23.53 20.46
CA GLU A 138 -26.57 23.51 20.38
C GLU A 138 -27.14 22.09 20.35
N MET A 139 -26.32 21.11 19.93
CA MET A 139 -26.68 19.69 19.90
C MET A 139 -26.24 18.95 21.18
N ASP A 140 -25.72 19.67 22.19
CA ASP A 140 -25.23 19.08 23.42
C ASP A 140 -26.40 18.59 24.29
N ASP A 141 -26.35 17.32 24.70
CA ASP A 141 -27.19 16.77 25.77
C ASP A 141 -26.90 17.48 27.11
N ASP A 142 -27.84 17.41 28.06
CA ASP A 142 -27.73 18.03 29.40
C ASP A 142 -26.40 17.73 30.12
N ILE A 143 -25.84 16.53 29.89
CA ILE A 143 -24.54 16.12 30.47
C ILE A 143 -23.38 16.89 29.81
N HIS A 144 -23.39 16.98 28.48
CA HIS A 144 -22.35 17.68 27.72
C HIS A 144 -22.33 19.18 28.06
N GLN A 145 -23.51 19.80 28.18
CA GLN A 145 -23.63 21.21 28.56
C GLN A 145 -23.06 21.49 29.96
N LYS A 146 -23.36 20.62 30.93
CA LYS A 146 -22.81 20.73 32.30
C LYS A 146 -21.29 20.58 32.31
N MET A 147 -20.78 19.60 31.56
CA MET A 147 -19.33 19.37 31.43
C MET A 147 -18.64 20.61 30.83
N ARG A 148 -19.20 21.17 29.75
CA ARG A 148 -18.67 22.37 29.07
C ARG A 148 -18.62 23.57 30.02
N LYS A 149 -19.72 23.88 30.72
CA LYS A 149 -19.77 24.96 31.72
C LYS A 149 -18.74 24.76 32.83
N THR A 150 -18.60 23.53 33.33
CA THR A 150 -17.63 23.21 34.39
C THR A 150 -16.20 23.47 33.93
N VAL A 151 -15.84 23.04 32.71
CA VAL A 151 -14.51 23.27 32.14
C VAL A 151 -14.29 24.76 31.88
N GLU A 152 -15.27 25.46 31.32
CA GLU A 152 -15.20 26.89 31.00
C GLU A 152 -15.03 27.75 32.26
N GLU A 153 -15.77 27.45 33.33
CA GLU A 153 -15.60 28.06 34.65
C GLU A 153 -14.21 27.80 35.22
N MET A 154 -13.67 26.58 35.06
CA MET A 154 -12.32 26.22 35.51
C MET A 154 -11.23 26.95 34.72
N THR A 155 -11.34 27.02 33.39
CA THR A 155 -10.38 27.74 32.54
C THR A 155 -10.47 29.25 32.70
N SER A 156 -11.68 29.81 32.88
CA SER A 156 -11.87 31.24 33.11
C SER A 156 -11.31 31.67 34.47
N SER A 157 -11.43 30.80 35.48
CA SER A 157 -10.81 31.01 36.80
C SER A 157 -9.28 31.00 36.75
N LEU A 158 -8.69 30.30 35.77
CA LEU A 158 -7.23 30.25 35.55
C LEU A 158 -6.72 31.43 34.69
N GLN A 159 -7.57 32.04 33.87
CA GLN A 159 -7.21 33.17 32.99
C GLN A 159 -6.94 34.50 33.73
N GLY A 160 -7.16 34.56 35.04
CA GLY A 160 -6.82 35.71 35.89
C GLY A 160 -5.36 35.80 36.33
N SER A 161 -4.54 34.76 36.14
CA SER A 161 -3.09 34.79 36.40
C SER A 161 -2.32 34.92 35.09
N SER A 162 -1.41 35.88 35.02
CA SER A 162 -0.57 36.15 33.85
C SER A 162 0.07 34.88 33.28
N ALA A 163 0.06 34.81 31.95
CA ALA A 163 0.66 33.86 31.04
C ALA A 163 2.09 33.38 31.38
N ASP A 164 2.22 32.53 32.39
CA ASP A 164 3.30 31.55 32.46
C ASP A 164 2.64 30.17 32.33
N GLU A 165 2.73 29.61 31.13
CA GLU A 165 2.42 28.21 30.88
C GLU A 165 3.39 27.40 31.76
N VAL A 166 2.92 26.94 32.92
CA VAL A 166 3.77 26.21 33.86
C VAL A 166 4.30 24.98 33.12
N PRO A 167 5.63 24.86 32.95
CA PRO A 167 6.19 23.72 32.24
C PRO A 167 5.86 22.45 33.01
N ILE A 168 5.39 21.44 32.29
CA ILE A 168 5.05 20.13 32.85
C ILE A 168 6.25 19.63 33.66
N THR A 169 6.05 19.48 34.98
CA THR A 169 7.15 19.12 35.86
C THR A 169 7.28 17.60 35.91
N MET A 170 8.52 17.09 35.98
CA MET A 170 8.77 15.64 36.05
C MET A 170 8.04 14.97 37.23
N ALA A 171 7.86 15.70 38.34
CA ALA A 171 7.08 15.24 39.49
C ALA A 171 5.60 14.99 39.15
N GLU A 172 4.98 15.84 38.33
CA GLU A 172 3.60 15.67 37.85
C GLU A 172 3.49 14.47 36.91
N LEU A 173 4.48 14.30 36.04
CA LEU A 173 4.58 13.14 35.14
C LEU A 173 4.69 11.81 35.92
N ILE A 174 5.50 11.80 36.99
CA ILE A 174 5.64 10.62 37.86
C ILE A 174 4.37 10.36 38.67
N SER A 175 3.73 11.42 39.17
CA SER A 175 2.46 11.32 39.92
C SER A 175 1.34 10.74 39.05
N THR A 176 1.19 11.24 37.82
CA THR A 176 0.24 10.72 36.84
C THR A 176 0.58 9.30 36.39
N ALA A 177 1.86 8.97 36.20
CA ALA A 177 2.28 7.61 35.89
C ALA A 177 1.89 6.60 37.00
N ARG A 178 1.93 7.02 38.27
CA ARG A 178 1.54 6.21 39.43
C ARG A 178 0.03 6.09 39.61
N SER A 179 -0.76 7.05 39.12
CA SER A 179 -2.23 7.00 39.23
C SER A 179 -2.88 6.07 38.21
N PHE A 180 -2.13 5.58 37.21
CA PHE A 180 -2.64 4.58 36.27
C PHE A 180 -2.94 3.25 36.98
N ASN A 181 -4.14 2.73 36.75
CA ASN A 181 -4.54 1.43 37.27
C ASN A 181 -3.70 0.32 36.60
N PRO A 182 -2.90 -0.45 37.38
CA PRO A 182 -2.05 -1.50 36.83
C PRO A 182 -2.82 -2.69 36.25
N ARG A 183 -4.14 -2.79 36.50
CA ARG A 183 -5.04 -3.79 35.92
C ARG A 183 -5.73 -3.32 34.63
N LYS A 184 -5.51 -2.08 34.19
CA LYS A 184 -6.08 -1.60 32.93
C LYS A 184 -5.38 -2.31 31.77
N ALA A 185 -6.16 -2.90 30.88
CA ALA A 185 -5.62 -3.61 29.73
C ALA A 185 -4.78 -2.66 28.85
N PRO A 186 -3.61 -3.11 28.35
CA PRO A 186 -2.82 -2.32 27.42
C PRO A 186 -3.61 -2.06 26.13
N GLY A 187 -3.47 -0.84 25.58
CA GLY A 187 -4.05 -0.51 24.27
C GLY A 187 -3.40 -1.31 23.14
N GLY A 188 -3.96 -1.24 21.92
CA GLY A 188 -3.58 -2.08 20.77
C GLY A 188 -2.10 -2.04 20.34
N ARG A 189 -1.30 -1.10 20.86
CA ARG A 189 0.17 -1.21 20.92
C ARG A 189 0.52 -1.78 22.29
N TRP A 190 0.86 -3.05 22.34
CA TRP A 190 1.15 -3.91 23.51
C TRP A 190 2.25 -3.39 24.46
N THR A 191 2.07 -2.21 25.04
CA THR A 191 2.92 -1.69 26.11
C THR A 191 2.10 -1.69 27.40
N HIS A 192 2.42 -2.65 28.27
CA HIS A 192 1.80 -2.77 29.59
C HIS A 192 2.30 -1.64 30.50
N CYS A 193 1.39 -0.93 31.20
CA CYS A 193 1.71 0.24 32.04
C CYS A 193 2.84 -0.04 33.07
N GLY A 194 2.99 -1.29 33.50
CA GLY A 194 4.06 -1.70 34.40
C GLY A 194 5.49 -1.54 33.86
N TYR A 195 5.70 -1.50 32.54
CA TYR A 195 7.04 -1.34 31.96
C TYR A 195 7.53 0.12 31.95
N LEU A 196 6.61 1.09 31.96
CA LEU A 196 6.95 2.52 31.93
C LEU A 196 7.65 2.96 33.23
N LEU A 197 7.21 2.46 34.38
CA LEU A 197 7.83 2.75 35.67
C LEU A 197 9.16 2.00 35.89
N ARG A 198 9.32 0.81 35.27
CA ARG A 198 10.52 -0.02 35.43
C ARG A 198 11.72 0.50 34.64
N SER A 199 11.50 1.29 33.61
CA SER A 199 12.55 1.81 32.73
C SER A 199 13.25 3.06 33.30
N TYR A 200 12.64 3.75 34.27
CA TYR A 200 13.20 4.95 34.90
C TYR A 200 14.06 4.66 36.14
N HIS A 201 13.83 3.52 36.81
CA HIS A 201 14.71 3.03 37.86
C HIS A 201 15.75 2.11 37.22
N GLY A 202 16.89 2.69 36.81
CA GLY A 202 18.04 1.93 36.33
C GLY A 202 18.59 1.01 37.40
N GLU A 203 18.23 -0.27 37.33
CA GLU A 203 18.91 -1.36 38.03
C GLU A 203 19.91 -2.01 37.04
N PRO A 204 21.20 -2.16 37.42
CA PRO A 204 22.22 -2.71 36.53
C PRO A 204 22.04 -4.22 36.35
N GLY A 205 22.38 -4.69 35.15
CA GLY A 205 22.10 -6.05 34.67
C GLY A 205 22.64 -7.19 35.55
N GLY A 206 21.78 -8.19 35.75
CA GLY A 206 22.16 -9.54 36.19
C GLY A 206 22.00 -10.54 35.05
N SER A 207 23.11 -11.20 34.70
CA SER A 207 23.24 -12.21 33.63
C SER A 207 22.23 -13.37 33.71
N PRO A 208 21.87 -13.98 32.56
CA PRO A 208 21.01 -15.16 32.53
C PRO A 208 21.80 -16.43 32.90
N GLY A 209 21.43 -17.04 34.02
CA GLY A 209 21.87 -18.38 34.41
C GLY A 209 21.27 -19.45 33.49
N HIS A 210 22.17 -20.20 32.85
CA HIS A 210 21.91 -21.44 32.12
C HIS A 210 21.35 -22.51 33.08
N LEU A 211 20.21 -23.11 32.74
CA LEU A 211 19.73 -24.33 33.38
C LEU A 211 20.01 -25.50 32.43
N GLN A 212 20.88 -26.40 32.89
CA GLN A 212 20.91 -27.82 32.48
C GLN A 212 19.79 -28.56 33.20
#